data_AF-A0A936IGG8-F1
#
_entry.id   AF-A0A936IGG8-F1
#
_cell.length_a   1.000
_cell.length_b   1.000
_cell.length_c   1.000
_cell.angle_alpha   90.00
_cell.angle_beta   90.00
_cell.angle_gamma   90.00
#
_symmetry.space_group_name_H-M   'P 1'
#
loop_
_entity.id
_entity.type
_entity.pdbx_description
1 polymer ?
#
loop_
_entity_poly.entity_id
_entity_poly.type
_entity_poly.pdbx_seq_one_letter_code
_entity_poly.pdbx_strand_id
1 'polypeptide(L)' 'MKIEELRAMKTDELHNELERLRRHLFDLRAQAVTEKLENPMQLGNTKRSIARLLTVLHERNEVNIEQRQAHLTAQRARRK' A
#
# COMPACT_ATOMS: atom_id res chain seq x y z
N MET A 1 -6.20 5.21 9.05
CA MET A 1 -4.77 5.36 9.37
C MET A 1 -4.47 6.75 9.88
N LYS A 2 -3.84 6.84 11.05
CA LYS A 2 -3.26 8.08 11.57
C LYS A 2 -1.88 8.29 10.95
N ILE A 3 -1.50 9.55 10.74
CA ILE A 3 -0.21 9.90 10.09
C ILE A 3 0.96 9.57 11.03
N GLU A 4 0.78 9.72 12.33
CA GLU A 4 1.81 9.45 13.34
C GLU A 4 2.29 7.99 13.31
N GLU A 5 1.34 7.05 13.19
CA GLU A 5 1.63 5.61 13.07
C GLU A 5 2.46 5.31 11.81
N LEU A 6 2.11 5.94 10.68
CA LEU A 6 2.85 5.78 9.43
C LEU A 6 4.27 6.34 9.51
N ARG A 7 4.48 7.43 10.28
CA ARG A 7 5.81 8.00 10.47
C ARG A 7 6.67 7.16 11.42
N ALA A 8 6.06 6.47 12.38
CA ALA A 8 6.76 5.57 13.30
C ALA A 8 7.21 4.25 12.66
N MET A 9 6.55 3.80 11.58
CA MET A 9 6.87 2.54 10.89
C MET A 9 8.20 2.59 10.13
N LYS A 10 8.87 1.43 10.03
CA LYS A 10 10.08 1.29 9.21
C LYS A 10 9.75 1.37 7.72
N THR A 11 10.72 1.77 6.92
CA THR A 11 10.52 1.91 5.47
C THR A 11 10.11 0.59 4.82
N ASP A 12 10.67 -0.54 5.23
CA ASP A 12 10.26 -1.87 4.71
C ASP A 12 8.81 -2.23 5.08
N GLU A 13 8.38 -1.87 6.29
CA GLU A 13 7.00 -2.10 6.76
C GLU A 13 6.01 -1.25 5.97
N LEU A 14 6.36 0.01 5.69
CA LEU A 14 5.56 0.88 4.83
C LEU A 14 5.39 0.30 3.42
N HIS A 15 6.44 -0.30 2.85
CA HIS A 15 6.34 -0.95 1.54
C HIS A 15 5.44 -2.19 1.57
N ASN A 16 5.57 -3.04 2.59
CA ASN A 16 4.70 -4.22 2.75
C ASN A 16 3.22 -3.79 2.93
N GLU A 17 2.99 -2.73 3.71
CA GLU A 17 1.65 -2.20 3.97
C GLU A 17 1.03 -1.56 2.71
N LEU A 18 1.84 -0.85 1.92
CA LEU A 18 1.43 -0.33 0.61
C LEU A 18 0.94 -1.47 -0.30
N GLU A 19 1.68 -2.57 -0.35
CA GLU A 19 1.33 -3.74 -1.16
C GLU A 19 0.02 -4.39 -0.69
N ARG A 20 -0.15 -4.50 0.64
CA ARG A 20 -1.38 -4.99 1.26
C ARG A 20 -2.59 -4.14 0.89
N LEU A 21 -2.48 -2.81 1.01
CA LEU A 21 -3.57 -1.89 0.68
C LEU A 21 -3.88 -1.86 -0.82
N ARG A 22 -2.88 -2.03 -1.69
CA ARG A 22 -3.07 -2.16 -3.14
C ARG A 22 -3.87 -3.41 -3.50
N ARG A 23 -3.54 -4.56 -2.90
CA ARG A 23 -4.33 -5.79 -3.05
C ARG A 23 -5.76 -5.59 -2.55
N HIS A 24 -5.92 -5.05 -1.35
CA HIS A 24 -7.25 -4.78 -0.81
C HIS A 24 -8.08 -3.84 -1.69
N LEU A 25 -7.47 -2.81 -2.29
CA LEU A 25 -8.15 -1.94 -3.25
C LEU A 25 -8.57 -2.70 -4.52
N PHE A 26 -7.76 -3.66 -4.98
CA PHE A 26 -8.12 -4.52 -6.10
C PHE A 26 -9.31 -5.41 -5.76
N ASP A 27 -9.30 -6.06 -4.59
CA ASP A 27 -10.40 -6.89 -4.12
C ASP A 27 -11.70 -6.09 -3.98
N LEU A 28 -11.63 -4.89 -3.37
CA LEU A 28 -12.77 -3.98 -3.26
C LEU A 28 -13.31 -3.55 -4.62
N ARG A 29 -12.45 -3.39 -5.63
CA ARG A 29 -12.88 -3.08 -7.01
C ARG A 29 -13.52 -4.28 -7.67
N ALA A 30 -12.98 -5.48 -7.48
CA ALA A 30 -13.57 -6.71 -8.00
C ALA A 30 -14.96 -6.92 -7.40
N GLN A 31 -15.10 -6.77 -6.07
CA GLN A 31 -16.37 -6.81 -5.36
C GLN A 31 -17.36 -5.75 -5.85
N ALA A 32 -16.89 -4.53 -6.14
CA ALA A 32 -17.73 -3.45 -6.69
C ALA A 32 -18.37 -3.80 -8.04
N VAL A 33 -17.72 -4.66 -8.82
CA VAL A 33 -18.17 -5.05 -10.16
C VAL A 33 -19.15 -6.22 -10.08
N THR A 34 -18.92 -7.17 -9.18
CA THR A 34 -19.75 -8.38 -9.06
C THR A 34 -21.02 -8.14 -8.25
N GLU A 35 -20.96 -7.33 -7.19
CA GLU A 35 -22.07 -7.09 -6.27
C GLU A 35 -22.12 -5.64 -5.78
N LYS A 36 -23.22 -5.23 -5.14
CA LYS A 36 -23.26 -3.95 -4.43
C LYS A 36 -22.34 -4.04 -3.22
N LEU A 37 -21.28 -3.23 -3.23
CA LEU A 37 -20.43 -3.00 -2.05
C LEU A 37 -21.28 -2.70 -0.82
N GLU A 38 -21.09 -3.48 0.25
CA GLU A 38 -21.68 -3.19 1.57
C GLU A 38 -21.29 -1.80 2.07
N ASN A 39 -20.06 -1.36 1.79
CA ASN A 39 -19.58 -0.06 2.21
C ASN A 39 -18.73 0.64 1.13
N PRO A 40 -19.36 1.46 0.26
CA PRO A 40 -18.66 2.24 -0.76
C PRO A 40 -17.61 3.22 -0.19
N MET A 41 -17.74 3.65 1.07
CA MET A 41 -16.77 4.57 1.69
C MET A 41 -15.41 3.92 1.89
N GLN A 42 -15.35 2.59 2.03
CA GLN A 42 -14.08 1.88 2.18
C GLN A 42 -13.16 2.09 0.97
N LEU A 43 -13.73 2.15 -0.23
CA LEU A 43 -12.96 2.37 -1.46
C LEU A 43 -12.25 3.73 -1.44
N GLY A 44 -12.94 4.78 -0.95
CA GLY A 44 -12.37 6.11 -0.75
C GLY A 44 -11.36 6.19 0.40
N ASN A 45 -11.61 5.46 1.49
CA ASN A 45 -10.72 5.42 2.66
C ASN A 45 -9.41 4.67 2.36
N THR A 46 -9.49 3.56 1.62
CA THR A 46 -8.33 2.78 1.18
C THR A 46 -7.47 3.61 0.22
N LYS A 47 -8.08 4.30 -0.76
CA LYS A 47 -7.36 5.24 -1.64
C LYS A 47 -6.63 6.34 -0.85
N ARG A 48 -7.31 6.97 0.12
CA ARG A 48 -6.71 7.99 0.98
C ARG A 48 -5.56 7.44 1.84
N SER A 49 -5.67 6.22 2.32
CA SER A 49 -4.62 5.57 3.11
C SER A 49 -3.38 5.28 2.25
N ILE A 50 -3.56 4.78 1.02
CA ILE A 50 -2.47 4.60 0.05
C ILE A 50 -1.78 5.94 -0.26
N ALA A 51 -2.56 7.01 -0.51
CA ALA A 51 -2.00 8.32 -0.80
C ALA A 51 -1.13 8.85 0.35
N ARG A 52 -1.60 8.73 1.61
CA ARG A 52 -0.82 9.11 2.79
C ARG A 52 0.49 8.32 2.91
N LEU A 53 0.43 7.01 2.66
CA LEU A 53 1.62 6.13 2.65
C LEU A 53 2.63 6.55 1.60
N LEU A 54 2.17 6.83 0.38
CA LEU A 54 3.02 7.33 -0.70
C LEU A 54 3.65 8.68 -0.37
N THR A 55 2.90 9.60 0.26
CA THR A 55 3.45 10.88 0.71
C THR A 55 4.55 10.68 1.73
N VAL A 56 4.37 9.83 2.75
CA VAL A 56 5.42 9.57 3.76
C VAL A 56 6.65 8.89 3.14
N LEU A 57 6.46 7.96 2.18
CA LEU A 57 7.57 7.34 1.46
C LEU A 57 8.34 8.39 0.61
N HIS A 58 7.60 9.30 -0.02
CA HIS A 58 8.19 10.41 -0.78
C HIS A 58 8.93 11.40 0.13
N GLU A 59 8.38 11.75 1.29
CA GLU A 59 9.07 12.56 2.33
C GLU A 59 10.39 11.91 2.77
N ARG A 60 10.51 10.59 2.69
CA ARG A 60 11.74 9.83 2.99
C ARG A 60 12.72 9.72 1.81
N ASN A 61 12.50 10.45 0.71
CA ASN A 61 13.31 10.40 -0.51
C ASN A 61 13.41 9.01 -1.16
N GLU A 62 12.39 8.16 -0.99
CA GLU A 62 12.23 6.94 -1.81
C GLU A 62 11.77 7.34 -3.21
N VAL A 63 12.69 7.80 -4.06
CA VAL A 63 12.38 8.22 -5.44
C VAL A 63 12.12 7.02 -6.36
N ASN A 64 12.57 5.82 -5.96
CA ASN A 64 12.53 4.59 -6.75
C ASN A 64 11.79 3.44 -6.03
N ILE A 65 10.58 3.73 -5.53
CA ILE A 65 9.71 2.78 -4.82
C ILE A 65 9.53 1.49 -5.63
N GLU A 66 9.34 1.61 -6.96
CA GLU A 66 9.15 0.45 -7.84
C GLU A 66 10.42 -0.39 -8.02
N GLN A 67 11.58 0.24 -8.18
CA GLN A 67 12.85 -0.48 -8.32
C GLN A 67 13.24 -1.19 -7.01
N ARG A 68 12.97 -0.55 -5.86
CA ARG A 68 13.25 -1.13 -4.54
C ARG A 68 12.32 -2.27 -4.21
N GLN A 69 11.03 -2.15 -4.54
CA GLN A 69 10.06 -3.25 -4.42
C GLN A 69 10.46 -4.44 -5.30
N ALA A 70 10.84 -4.21 -6.57
CA ALA A 70 11.29 -5.28 -7.45
C ALA A 70 12.54 -5.99 -6.90
N HIS A 71 13.49 -5.22 -6.37
CA HIS A 71 14.70 -5.76 -5.75
C HIS A 71 14.40 -6.57 -4.48
N LEU A 72 13.56 -6.07 -3.57
CA LEU A 72 13.15 -6.78 -2.34
C LEU A 72 12.41 -8.08 -2.66
N THR A 73 11.50 -8.06 -3.64
CA THR A 73 10.78 -9.26 -4.08
C THR A 73 11.71 -10.27 -4.73
N ALA A 74 12.63 -9.82 -5.59
CA ALA A 74 13.65 -10.68 -6.20
C ALA A 74 14.61 -11.28 -5.17
N GLN A 75 15.03 -10.51 -4.16
CA GLN A 75 15.85 -11.01 -3.06
C GLN A 75 15.11 -12.05 -2.20
N ARG A 76 13.82 -11.84 -1.91
CA ARG A 76 12.98 -12.81 -1.20
C ARG A 76 12.80 -14.10 -2.01
N ALA A 77 12.58 -14.00 -3.32
CA ALA A 77 12.42 -15.14 -4.22
C ALA A 77 13.69 -16.00 -4.32
N ARG A 78 14.88 -15.41 -4.22
CA ARG A 78 16.17 -16.13 -4.24
C ARG A 78 16.53 -16.84 -2.94
N ARG A 79 15.83 -16.56 -1.83
CA ARG A 79 16.05 -17.20 -0.52
C ARG A 79 15.16 -18.44 -0.30
N LYS A 80 14.26 -18.75 -1.23
CA LYS A 80 13.48 -19.98 -1.30
C LYS A 80 14.12 -20.94 -2.29
#